data_AF-A0A222VJN3-F1
#
_entry.id   AF-A0A222VJN3-F1
#
_cell.length_a   1.000
_cell.length_b   1.000
_cell.length_c   1.000
_cell.angle_alpha   90.00
_cell.angle_beta   90.00
_cell.angle_gamma   90.00
#
_symmetry.space_group_name_H-M   'P 1'
#
loop_
_entity.id
_entity.type
_entity.pdbx_description
1 polymer ?
#
loop_
_entity_poly.entity_id
_entity_poly.type
_entity_poly.pdbx_seq_one_letter_code
_entity_poly.pdbx_strand_id
1 'polypeptide(L)'
;MLTEAARVLVEHTEVVLADLEKAEAAVAELASTVGGTLALAAFPTAARALAPGAIALCGNAHPGLRVTLAELPTPEALDAVKAGTIDIALSYGYNLLPRQRDAGIEVVPLLTEPLLAALPAGFRDRGSPIALAELTEPRLTRTVSAAIRAGSAKQPSIEAMLAALRTTAAERHRYA
;
A
#
# COMPACT_ATOMS: atom_id res chain seq x y z
N MET A 1 -21.14 -21.44 -1.80
CA MET A 1 -20.55 -22.77 -2.07
C MET A 1 -20.06 -22.76 -3.52
N LEU A 2 -18.80 -23.12 -3.77
CA LEU A 2 -18.28 -23.27 -5.14
C LEU A 2 -18.75 -24.61 -5.72
N THR A 3 -19.21 -24.62 -6.97
CA THR A 3 -19.49 -25.84 -7.72
C THR A 3 -18.20 -26.60 -8.00
N GLU A 4 -18.29 -27.90 -8.28
CA GLU A 4 -17.12 -28.75 -8.59
C GLU A 4 -16.34 -28.20 -9.80
N ALA A 5 -17.06 -27.75 -10.84
CA ALA A 5 -16.48 -27.06 -12.00
C ALA A 5 -15.74 -25.77 -11.64
N ALA A 6 -16.26 -24.99 -10.67
CA ALA A 6 -15.60 -23.77 -10.23
C ALA A 6 -14.32 -24.05 -9.43
N ARG A 7 -14.22 -25.16 -8.69
CA ARG A 7 -12.97 -25.53 -7.99
C ARG A 7 -11.87 -25.89 -8.98
N VAL A 8 -12.20 -26.70 -9.99
CA VAL A 8 -11.26 -27.06 -11.06
C VAL A 8 -10.78 -25.82 -11.81
N LEU A 9 -11.67 -24.86 -12.08
CA LEU A 9 -11.30 -23.60 -12.71
C LEU A 9 -10.35 -22.76 -11.85
N VAL A 10 -10.62 -22.65 -10.54
CA VAL A 10 -9.75 -21.91 -9.61
C VAL A 10 -8.36 -22.53 -9.56
N GLU A 11 -8.27 -23.85 -9.41
CA GLU A 11 -6.98 -24.56 -9.36
C GLU A 11 -6.14 -24.32 -10.63
N HIS A 12 -6.74 -24.44 -11.81
CA HIS A 12 -6.03 -24.15 -13.06
C HIS A 12 -5.70 -22.67 -13.24
N THR A 13 -6.55 -21.75 -12.77
CA THR A 13 -6.28 -20.32 -12.84
C THR A 13 -5.09 -19.94 -11.97
N GLU A 14 -4.97 -20.50 -10.77
CA GLU A 14 -3.82 -20.30 -9.88
C GLU A 14 -2.51 -20.79 -10.54
N VAL A 15 -2.53 -21.94 -11.21
CA VAL A 15 -1.36 -22.46 -11.95
C VAL A 15 -0.99 -21.53 -13.11
N VAL A 16 -1.95 -21.12 -13.93
CA VAL A 16 -1.68 -20.23 -15.08
C VAL A 16 -1.17 -18.87 -14.62
N LEU A 17 -1.74 -18.29 -13.56
CA LEU A 17 -1.27 -17.03 -12.99
C LEU A 17 0.15 -17.17 -12.45
N ALA A 18 0.44 -18.25 -11.71
CA ALA A 18 1.78 -18.48 -11.18
C ALA A 18 2.82 -18.69 -12.29
N ASP A 19 2.47 -19.37 -13.38
CA ASP A 19 3.38 -19.56 -14.51
C ASP A 19 3.58 -18.28 -15.32
N LEU A 20 2.55 -17.45 -15.46
CA LEU A 20 2.67 -16.12 -16.04
C LEU A 20 3.59 -15.23 -15.19
N GLU A 21 3.42 -15.20 -13.87
CA GLU A 21 4.27 -14.46 -12.94
C GLU A 21 5.74 -14.93 -13.04
N LYS A 22 6.00 -16.23 -13.16
CA LYS A 22 7.35 -16.76 -13.38
C LYS A 22 7.94 -16.31 -14.72
N ALA A 23 7.14 -16.33 -15.78
CA ALA A 23 7.59 -15.91 -17.11
C ALA A 23 7.94 -14.41 -17.12
N GLU A 24 7.08 -13.58 -16.52
CA GLU A 24 7.33 -12.14 -16.35
C GLU A 24 8.59 -11.88 -15.53
N ALA A 25 8.77 -12.58 -14.41
CA ALA A 25 9.97 -12.47 -13.58
C ALA A 25 11.24 -12.87 -14.36
N ALA A 26 11.20 -13.98 -15.11
CA ALA A 26 12.35 -14.44 -15.90
C ALA A 26 12.71 -13.45 -17.02
N VAL A 27 11.71 -12.82 -17.67
CA VAL A 27 11.95 -11.76 -18.65
C VAL A 27 12.50 -10.51 -17.99
N ALA A 28 12.02 -10.15 -16.79
CA ALA A 28 12.49 -9.00 -16.04
C ALA A 28 13.92 -9.19 -15.51
N GLU A 29 14.32 -10.41 -15.14
CA GLU A 29 15.72 -10.74 -14.80
C GLU A 29 16.68 -10.58 -15.99
N LEU A 30 16.19 -10.80 -17.22
CA LEU A 30 16.95 -10.55 -18.44
C LEU A 30 17.02 -9.05 -18.79
N ALA A 31 16.09 -8.24 -18.29
CA ALA A 31 16.09 -6.80 -18.47
C ALA A 31 17.04 -6.16 -17.45
N SER A 32 18.16 -5.61 -17.93
CA SER A 32 19.14 -4.90 -17.08
C SER A 32 18.63 -3.57 -16.51
N THR A 33 17.38 -3.18 -16.80
CA THR A 33 16.79 -1.89 -16.41
C THR A 33 15.33 -2.06 -16.02
N VAL A 34 14.98 -1.54 -14.84
CA VAL A 34 13.59 -1.43 -14.38
C VAL A 34 12.86 -0.43 -15.29
N GLY A 35 11.77 -0.87 -15.92
CA GLY A 35 10.98 -0.04 -16.82
C GLY A 35 9.54 -0.51 -16.99
N GLY A 36 8.78 0.21 -17.81
CA GLY A 36 7.35 -0.06 -18.05
C GLY A 36 6.43 0.95 -17.37
N THR A 37 5.19 0.56 -17.10
CA THR A 37 4.22 1.38 -16.37
C THR A 37 3.84 0.68 -15.07
N LEU A 38 3.90 1.39 -13.95
CA LEU A 38 3.43 0.96 -12.64
C LEU A 38 2.22 1.78 -12.23
N ALA A 39 1.13 1.10 -11.87
CA ALA A 39 -0.11 1.69 -11.38
C ALA A 39 -0.13 1.72 -9.85
N LEU A 40 -0.09 2.92 -9.29
CA LEU A 40 -0.15 3.20 -7.86
C LEU A 40 -1.53 3.76 -7.51
N ALA A 41 -2.21 3.15 -6.56
CA ALA A 41 -3.40 3.73 -5.94
C ALA A 41 -3.09 4.23 -4.54
N ALA A 42 -3.67 5.36 -4.14
CA ALA A 42 -3.53 5.87 -2.79
C ALA A 42 -4.80 6.59 -2.32
N PHE A 43 -5.09 6.52 -1.02
CA PHE A 43 -6.10 7.37 -0.40
C PHE A 43 -5.56 8.81 -0.27
N PRO A 44 -6.42 9.84 -0.21
CA PRO A 44 -6.01 11.23 -0.41
C PRO A 44 -4.85 11.71 0.46
N THR A 45 -4.82 11.31 1.74
CA THR A 45 -3.73 11.72 2.63
C THR A 45 -2.39 11.06 2.27
N ALA A 46 -2.40 9.79 1.85
CA ALA A 46 -1.18 9.10 1.42
C ALA A 46 -0.74 9.53 0.02
N ALA A 47 -1.69 9.81 -0.87
CA ALA A 47 -1.43 10.38 -2.20
C ALA A 47 -0.65 11.69 -2.11
N ARG A 48 -0.93 12.51 -1.09
CA ARG A 48 -0.19 13.77 -0.84
C ARG A 48 1.11 13.55 -0.06
N ALA A 49 1.09 12.66 0.92
CA ALA A 49 2.18 12.49 1.87
C ALA A 49 3.35 11.63 1.37
N LEU A 50 3.08 10.61 0.54
CA LEU A 50 4.06 9.59 0.18
C LEU A 50 4.29 9.51 -1.34
N ALA A 51 3.23 9.64 -2.14
CA ALA A 51 3.34 9.40 -3.58
C ALA A 51 4.35 10.34 -4.29
N PRO A 52 4.38 11.67 -4.05
CA PRO A 52 5.28 12.55 -4.80
C PRO A 52 6.75 12.24 -4.54
N GLY A 53 7.12 12.03 -3.28
CA GLY A 53 8.49 11.66 -2.89
C GLY A 53 8.90 10.31 -3.45
N ALA A 54 8.03 9.29 -3.31
CA ALA A 54 8.32 7.96 -3.82
C ALA A 54 8.42 7.92 -5.35
N ILE A 55 7.52 8.62 -6.06
CA ILE A 55 7.55 8.72 -7.52
C ILE A 55 8.82 9.44 -7.98
N ALA A 56 9.23 10.52 -7.32
CA ALA A 56 10.45 11.24 -7.67
C ALA A 56 11.71 10.39 -7.44
N LEU A 57 11.81 9.73 -6.28
CA LEU A 57 12.93 8.83 -5.97
C LEU A 57 13.00 7.67 -6.97
N CYS A 58 11.87 7.02 -7.25
CA CYS A 58 11.79 5.90 -8.16
C CYS A 58 12.12 6.32 -9.60
N GLY A 59 11.57 7.44 -10.08
CA GLY A 59 11.82 7.95 -11.43
C GLY A 59 13.28 8.40 -11.64
N ASN A 60 13.93 8.95 -10.62
CA ASN A 60 15.36 9.30 -10.68
C ASN A 60 16.26 8.06 -10.76
N ALA A 61 15.93 7.01 -10.00
CA ALA A 61 16.68 5.76 -10.01
C ALA A 61 16.39 4.90 -11.25
N HIS A 62 15.17 4.98 -11.79
CA HIS A 62 14.68 4.16 -12.89
C HIS A 62 13.93 5.00 -13.93
N PRO A 63 14.65 5.74 -14.81
CA PRO A 63 14.03 6.63 -15.79
C PRO A 63 13.11 5.93 -16.80
N GLY A 64 13.28 4.60 -16.98
CA GLY A 64 12.42 3.78 -17.85
C GLY A 64 11.07 3.41 -17.22
N LEU A 65 10.86 3.69 -15.93
CA LEU A 65 9.63 3.36 -15.21
C LEU A 65 8.70 4.58 -15.14
N ARG A 66 7.52 4.46 -15.73
CA ARG A 66 6.44 5.44 -15.63
C ARG A 66 5.50 5.04 -14.50
N VAL A 67 5.17 5.97 -13.62
CA VAL A 67 4.20 5.72 -12.55
C VAL A 67 2.90 6.47 -12.86
N THR A 68 1.78 5.75 -12.80
CA THR A 68 0.44 6.35 -12.81
C THR A 68 -0.10 6.34 -11.39
N LEU A 69 -0.79 7.42 -11.00
CA LEU A 69 -1.36 7.57 -9.67
C LEU A 69 -2.87 7.74 -9.78
N ALA A 70 -3.61 6.89 -9.07
CA ALA A 70 -5.05 7.02 -8.88
C ALA A 70 -5.37 7.29 -7.41
N GLU A 71 -6.28 8.23 -7.15
CA GLU A 71 -6.86 8.38 -5.82
C GLU A 71 -8.06 7.44 -5.68
N LEU A 72 -7.94 6.46 -4.78
CA LEU A 72 -8.99 5.46 -4.54
C LEU A 72 -9.19 5.23 -3.03
N PRO A 73 -10.44 5.01 -2.58
CA PRO A 73 -10.71 4.45 -1.26
C PRO A 73 -10.00 3.11 -1.08
N THR A 74 -9.50 2.83 0.12
CA THR A 74 -8.71 1.62 0.38
C THR A 74 -9.44 0.32 -0.02
N PRO A 75 -10.74 0.09 0.27
CA PRO A 75 -11.41 -1.14 -0.18
C PRO A 75 -11.34 -1.33 -1.70
N GLU A 76 -11.68 -0.29 -2.48
CA GLU A 76 -11.66 -0.31 -3.94
C GLU A 76 -10.24 -0.51 -4.50
N ALA A 77 -9.25 0.14 -3.88
CA ALA A 77 -7.84 -0.02 -4.27
C ALA A 77 -7.34 -1.46 -4.05
N LEU A 78 -7.76 -2.12 -2.96
CA LEU A 78 -7.40 -3.52 -2.69
C LEU A 78 -8.06 -4.48 -3.69
N ASP A 79 -9.32 -4.23 -4.05
CA ASP A 79 -10.00 -5.01 -5.09
C ASP A 79 -9.34 -4.81 -6.46
N ALA A 80 -8.90 -3.59 -6.77
CA ALA A 80 -8.16 -3.27 -7.98
C ALA A 80 -6.77 -3.95 -8.05
N VAL A 81 -6.11 -4.13 -6.90
CA VAL A 81 -4.85 -4.90 -6.78
C VAL A 81 -5.07 -6.38 -7.10
N LYS A 82 -6.12 -6.98 -6.53
CA LYS A 82 -6.49 -8.37 -6.86
C LYS A 82 -6.84 -8.53 -8.34
N ALA A 83 -7.54 -7.54 -8.91
CA ALA A 83 -7.90 -7.53 -10.32
C ALA A 83 -6.71 -7.28 -11.25
N GLY A 84 -5.64 -6.63 -10.79
CA GLY A 84 -4.41 -6.38 -11.56
C GLY A 84 -4.43 -5.10 -12.36
N THR A 85 -5.42 -4.26 -12.07
CA THR A 85 -5.54 -2.92 -12.63
C THR A 85 -4.72 -1.89 -11.85
N ILE A 86 -4.30 -2.24 -10.63
CA ILE A 86 -3.38 -1.49 -9.77
C ILE A 86 -2.29 -2.46 -9.32
N ASP A 87 -1.03 -2.05 -9.41
CA ASP A 87 0.10 -2.88 -8.98
C ASP A 87 0.36 -2.72 -7.47
N ILE A 88 0.26 -1.49 -6.98
CA ILE A 88 0.47 -1.14 -5.57
C ILE A 88 -0.66 -0.25 -5.08
N ALA A 89 -1.31 -0.63 -3.98
CA ALA A 89 -2.26 0.22 -3.28
C ALA A 89 -1.72 0.65 -1.91
N LEU A 90 -1.67 1.96 -1.65
CA LEU A 90 -1.48 2.46 -0.29
C LEU A 90 -2.76 2.22 0.50
N SER A 91 -2.63 1.47 1.58
CA SER A 91 -3.70 1.07 2.48
C SER A 91 -3.35 1.47 3.90
N TYR A 92 -4.33 1.40 4.79
CA TYR A 92 -4.09 1.58 6.20
C TYR A 92 -4.99 0.68 7.05
N GLY A 93 -4.51 0.39 8.25
CA GLY A 93 -5.24 -0.27 9.32
C GLY A 93 -4.99 0.43 10.65
N TYR A 94 -5.88 0.19 11.60
CA TYR A 94 -5.73 0.67 12.96
C TYR A 94 -5.40 -0.49 13.89
N ASN A 95 -4.58 -0.25 14.91
CA ASN A 95 -4.20 -1.28 15.88
C ASN A 95 -5.40 -1.94 16.57
N LEU A 96 -6.50 -1.21 16.78
CA LEU A 96 -7.73 -1.72 17.39
C LEU A 96 -8.78 -2.22 16.39
N LEU A 97 -8.54 -2.05 15.10
CA LEU A 97 -9.40 -2.52 14.01
C LEU A 97 -8.54 -3.15 12.91
N PRO A 98 -7.89 -4.31 13.20
CA PRO A 98 -7.10 -4.99 12.20
C PRO A 98 -7.99 -5.44 11.05
N ARG A 99 -7.55 -5.20 9.82
CA ARG A 99 -8.23 -5.72 8.62
C ARG A 99 -8.12 -7.23 8.59
N GLN A 100 -9.15 -7.90 8.07
CA GLN A 100 -9.06 -9.33 7.78
C GLN A 100 -7.97 -9.58 6.74
N ARG A 101 -7.19 -10.64 6.97
CA ARG A 101 -6.17 -11.08 6.00
C ARG A 101 -6.86 -11.59 4.74
N ASP A 102 -6.27 -11.24 3.62
CA ASP A 102 -6.70 -11.70 2.30
C ASP A 102 -5.55 -12.45 1.65
N ALA A 103 -5.77 -13.72 1.27
CA ALA A 103 -4.70 -14.56 0.73
C ALA A 103 -4.17 -14.05 -0.63
N GLY A 104 -4.96 -13.29 -1.38
CA GLY A 104 -4.55 -12.71 -2.65
C GLY A 104 -3.74 -11.41 -2.52
N ILE A 105 -3.56 -10.91 -1.30
CA ILE A 105 -2.89 -9.64 -1.04
C ILE A 105 -1.74 -9.83 -0.06
N GLU A 106 -0.56 -9.37 -0.45
CA GLU A 106 0.56 -9.19 0.46
C GLU A 106 0.61 -7.73 0.93
N VAL A 107 0.84 -7.53 2.24
CA VAL A 107 0.86 -6.21 2.87
C VAL A 107 2.23 -5.93 3.45
N VAL A 108 2.83 -4.84 3.00
CA VAL A 108 4.15 -4.36 3.41
C VAL A 108 3.98 -3.10 4.26
N PRO A 109 4.28 -3.12 5.57
CA PRO A 109 4.17 -1.93 6.41
C PRO A 109 5.20 -0.88 5.99
N LEU A 110 4.78 0.39 5.92
CA LEU A 110 5.63 1.53 5.56
C LEU A 110 5.91 2.42 6.76
N LEU A 111 4.86 2.79 7.49
CA LEU A 111 4.96 3.62 8.68
C LEU A 111 3.80 3.34 9.63
N THR A 112 4.04 3.56 10.91
CA THR A 112 3.00 3.62 11.94
C THR A 112 3.03 4.98 12.59
N GLU A 113 1.88 5.65 12.68
CA GLU A 113 1.78 6.99 13.25
C GLU A 113 0.64 7.05 14.29
N PRO A 114 0.75 7.91 15.32
CA PRO A 114 -0.33 8.11 16.27
C PRO A 114 -1.49 8.87 15.62
N LEU A 115 -2.72 8.50 15.99
CA LEU A 115 -3.88 9.35 15.75
C LEU A 115 -3.93 10.48 16.79
N LEU A 116 -4.09 11.71 16.30
CA LEU A 116 -4.12 12.91 17.12
C LEU A 116 -5.50 13.57 17.05
N ALA A 117 -5.93 14.16 18.16
CA ALA A 117 -7.14 14.98 18.20
C ALA A 117 -6.83 16.43 17.79
N ALA A 118 -7.56 16.98 16.82
CA ALA A 118 -7.47 18.39 16.44
C ALA A 118 -8.45 19.22 17.30
N LEU A 119 -7.93 20.17 18.07
CA LEU A 119 -8.70 21.03 18.98
C LEU A 119 -8.53 22.51 18.60
N PRO A 120 -9.55 23.36 18.84
CA PRO A 120 -9.40 24.81 18.69
C PRO A 120 -8.26 25.37 19.55
N ALA A 121 -7.64 26.47 19.09
CA ALA A 121 -6.68 27.21 19.91
C ALA A 121 -7.35 27.75 21.20
N GLY A 122 -6.64 27.67 22.34
CA GLY A 122 -7.17 28.09 23.65
C GLY A 122 -8.22 27.15 24.27
N PHE A 123 -8.39 25.95 23.70
CA PHE A 123 -9.35 24.98 24.23
C PHE A 123 -9.10 24.60 25.71
N ARG A 124 -7.83 24.56 26.14
CA ARG A 124 -7.45 24.23 27.53
C ARG A 124 -7.87 25.28 28.56
N ASP A 125 -8.12 26.52 28.15
CA ASP A 125 -8.36 27.65 29.06
C ASP A 125 -9.85 27.77 29.49
N ARG A 126 -10.75 26.97 28.88
CA ARG A 126 -12.20 27.09 29.09
C ARG A 126 -12.76 26.32 30.27
N GLY A 127 -11.93 25.58 31.03
CA GLY A 127 -12.34 24.88 32.26
C GLY A 127 -13.46 23.84 32.10
N SER A 128 -13.87 23.51 30.87
CA SER A 128 -14.87 22.48 30.55
C SER A 128 -14.20 21.17 30.13
N PRO A 129 -14.80 20.01 30.42
CA PRO A 129 -14.14 18.71 30.26
C PRO A 129 -13.86 18.32 28.79
N ILE A 130 -12.74 17.63 28.51
CA ILE A 130 -12.61 16.71 27.34
C ILE A 130 -12.87 15.29 27.85
N ALA A 131 -13.92 14.64 27.34
CA ALA A 131 -14.08 13.19 27.49
C ALA A 131 -13.80 12.49 26.14
N LEU A 132 -12.69 11.77 26.06
CA LEU A 132 -12.49 10.62 25.15
C LEU A 132 -12.54 9.23 25.86
N ALA A 133 -12.48 9.02 27.18
CA ALA A 133 -11.98 9.82 28.29
C ALA A 133 -10.45 9.71 28.35
N GLU A 134 -9.79 10.86 28.33
CA GLU A 134 -8.37 11.03 28.67
C GLU A 134 -7.33 10.29 27.80
N LEU A 135 -7.58 10.08 26.50
CA LEU A 135 -6.57 9.72 25.46
C LEU A 135 -5.50 8.68 25.91
N THR A 136 -5.90 7.76 26.78
CA THR A 136 -5.03 6.78 27.43
C THR A 136 -5.14 5.44 26.73
N GLU A 137 -4.17 4.59 27.06
CA GLU A 137 -3.79 3.37 26.37
C GLU A 137 -4.94 2.42 25.94
N PRO A 138 -4.76 1.72 24.80
CA PRO A 138 -3.62 1.81 23.90
C PRO A 138 -3.74 3.05 23.00
N ARG A 139 -2.62 3.74 22.79
CA ARG A 139 -2.55 4.83 21.78
C ARG A 139 -3.11 4.31 20.46
N LEU A 140 -4.13 4.98 19.94
CA LEU A 140 -4.66 4.68 18.62
C LEU A 140 -3.58 4.98 17.60
N THR A 141 -3.14 3.94 16.89
CA THR A 141 -2.15 4.08 15.83
C THR A 141 -2.76 3.68 14.50
N ARG A 142 -2.34 4.39 13.46
CA ARG A 142 -2.59 4.03 12.07
C ARG A 142 -1.29 3.48 11.50
N THR A 143 -1.35 2.26 10.97
CA THR A 143 -0.27 1.73 10.13
C THR A 143 -0.65 1.92 8.68
N VAL A 144 0.18 2.65 7.94
CA VAL A 144 0.09 2.76 6.49
C VAL A 144 0.99 1.70 5.87
N SER A 145 0.44 0.98 4.90
CA SER A 145 1.10 -0.15 4.25
C SER A 145 0.93 -0.07 2.73
N ALA A 146 1.89 -0.59 1.99
CA ALA A 146 1.69 -0.92 0.59
C ALA A 146 1.06 -2.31 0.49
N ALA A 147 -0.02 -2.44 -0.27
CA ALA A 147 -0.66 -3.69 -0.60
C ALA A 147 -0.35 -4.02 -2.06
N ILE A 148 0.07 -5.26 -2.30
CA ILE A 148 0.42 -5.79 -3.61
C ILE A 148 -0.25 -7.15 -3.78
N ARG A 149 -0.33 -7.64 -5.02
CA ARG A 149 -0.80 -9.01 -5.26
C ARG A 149 0.18 -10.00 -4.65
N ALA A 150 -0.31 -11.04 -3.99
CA ALA A 150 0.54 -12.13 -3.53
C ALA A 150 1.39 -12.68 -4.68
N GLY A 151 2.70 -12.85 -4.47
CA GLY A 151 3.64 -13.34 -5.51
C GLY A 151 4.31 -12.22 -6.34
N SER A 152 3.71 -11.04 -6.42
CA SER A 152 4.22 -9.94 -7.27
C SER A 152 5.40 -9.16 -6.69
N ALA A 153 5.77 -9.38 -5.42
CA ALA A 153 6.86 -8.67 -4.75
C ALA A 153 8.22 -8.72 -5.47
N LYS A 154 8.44 -9.75 -6.30
CA LYS A 154 9.68 -9.98 -7.05
C LYS A 154 9.75 -9.22 -8.38
N GLN A 155 8.65 -8.60 -8.81
CA GLN A 155 8.66 -7.80 -10.03
C GLN A 155 9.55 -6.57 -9.79
N PRO A 156 10.56 -6.29 -10.65
CA PRO A 156 11.53 -5.22 -10.38
C PRO A 156 10.92 -3.83 -10.25
N SER A 157 9.81 -3.55 -10.96
CA SER A 157 9.06 -2.29 -10.85
C SER A 157 8.39 -2.14 -9.48
N ILE A 158 7.77 -3.21 -8.98
CA ILE A 158 7.13 -3.24 -7.66
C ILE A 158 8.19 -3.12 -6.56
N GLU A 159 9.28 -3.89 -6.66
CA GLU A 159 10.39 -3.82 -5.70
C GLU A 159 10.99 -2.41 -5.61
N ALA A 160 11.27 -1.79 -6.77
CA ALA A 160 11.81 -0.43 -6.84
C ALA A 160 10.86 0.61 -6.21
N MET A 161 9.55 0.50 -6.49
CA MET A 161 8.57 1.44 -5.92
C MET A 161 8.37 1.20 -4.41
N LEU A 162 8.36 -0.06 -3.94
CA LEU A 162 8.31 -0.37 -2.51
C LEU A 162 9.53 0.19 -1.77
N ALA A 163 10.72 0.11 -2.36
CA ALA A 163 11.92 0.72 -1.80
C ALA A 163 11.78 2.25 -1.70
N ALA A 164 11.31 2.92 -2.76
CA ALA A 164 11.08 4.36 -2.76
C ALA A 164 10.02 4.81 -1.73
N LEU A 165 8.93 4.05 -1.59
CA LEU A 165 7.89 4.27 -0.58
C LEU A 165 8.43 4.14 0.84
N ARG A 166 9.26 3.12 1.12
CA ARG A 166 9.90 2.94 2.43
C ARG A 166 10.83 4.11 2.76
N THR A 167 11.66 4.54 1.80
CA THR A 167 12.54 5.71 1.99
C THR A 167 11.74 6.96 2.31
N THR A 168 10.69 7.24 1.52
CA THR A 168 9.83 8.42 1.74
C THR A 168 9.12 8.37 3.09
N ALA A 169 8.64 7.20 3.49
CA ALA A 169 8.00 6.98 4.79
C ALA A 169 8.97 7.20 5.97
N ALA A 170 10.22 6.75 5.83
CA ALA A 170 11.25 6.94 6.84
C ALA A 170 11.66 8.41 7.02
N GLU A 171 11.72 9.18 5.93
CA GLU A 171 11.98 10.62 5.99
C GLU A 171 10.86 11.37 6.73
N ARG A 172 9.60 11.00 6.49
CA ARG A 172 8.45 11.60 7.18
C ARG A 172 8.49 11.36 8.70
N HIS A 173 8.89 10.16 9.12
CA HIS A 173 9.05 9.83 10.54
C HIS A 173 10.12 10.67 11.25
N ARG A 174 11.10 11.24 10.52
CA ARG A 174 12.13 12.10 11.10
C ARG A 174 11.68 13.54 11.37
N TYR A 175 10.55 13.96 10.80
CA TYR A 175 10.04 15.34 10.91
C TYR A 175 8.66 15.43 11.61
N ALA A 176 8.17 14.32 12.15
CA ALA A 176 6.91 14.22 12.92
C ALA A 176 7.20 14.12 14.42
#